data_AF-A0A972IXU1-F1
#
_entry.id   AF-A0A972IXU1-F1
#
_cell.length_a   1.000
_cell.length_b   1.000
_cell.length_c   1.000
_cell.angle_alpha   90.00
_cell.angle_beta   90.00
_cell.angle_gamma   90.00
#
_symmetry.space_group_name_H-M   'P 1'
#
loop_
_entity.id
_entity.type
_entity.pdbx_description
1 polymer ?
#
loop_
_entity_poly.entity_id
_entity_poly.type
_entity_poly.pdbx_seq_one_letter_code
_entity_poly.pdbx_strand_id
1 'polypeptide(L)'
;MKAARFIWFFIMIAAGIAIGLYYTWMVNPVNYVDATFFDLRQDYKADYVLMVAEIYDNEPVLLQTMMRLDRLMETSPETAVENAIVNAGQLGYSQHDVELLYQLNDAIGGNLIDQGLDSNQPLKFNPPNLESTSLPVLWTPTPEEINPFLNQGVQPVAPPVADPTIDNPFVDGGGNG
;
A
#
# COMPACT_ATOMS: atom_id res chain seq x y z
N MET A 1 -27.70 -18.71 -54.48
CA MET A 1 -27.00 -17.40 -54.63
C MET A 1 -27.27 -16.39 -53.48
N LYS A 2 -27.70 -16.81 -52.28
CA LYS A 2 -27.94 -15.91 -51.13
C LYS A 2 -26.82 -15.96 -50.09
N ALA A 3 -26.24 -17.15 -49.84
CA ALA A 3 -25.19 -17.36 -48.85
C ALA A 3 -23.92 -16.53 -49.12
N ALA A 4 -23.45 -16.46 -50.37
CA ALA A 4 -22.25 -15.68 -50.71
C ALA A 4 -22.35 -14.18 -50.34
N ARG A 5 -23.56 -13.59 -50.44
CA ARG A 5 -23.80 -12.20 -50.02
C ARG A 5 -23.76 -12.03 -48.51
N PHE A 6 -24.28 -13.01 -47.76
CA PHE A 6 -24.19 -13.00 -46.30
C PHE A 6 -22.75 -13.22 -45.81
N ILE A 7 -21.99 -14.13 -46.42
CA ILE A 7 -20.56 -14.31 -46.09
C ILE A 7 -19.80 -12.99 -46.27
N TRP A 8 -20.01 -12.29 -47.39
CA TRP A 8 -19.29 -11.05 -47.66
C TRP A 8 -19.67 -9.93 -46.67
N PHE A 9 -20.94 -9.88 -46.25
CA PHE A 9 -21.41 -8.98 -45.21
C PHE A 9 -20.70 -9.22 -43.86
N PHE A 10 -20.58 -10.48 -43.43
CA PHE A 10 -19.86 -10.81 -42.19
C PHE A 10 -18.36 -10.53 -42.27
N ILE A 11 -17.74 -10.75 -43.43
CA ILE A 11 -16.33 -10.41 -43.65
C ILE A 11 -16.10 -8.91 -43.45
N MET A 12 -16.99 -8.06 -43.97
CA MET A 12 -16.86 -6.61 -43.81
C MET A 12 -17.06 -6.15 -42.36
N ILE A 13 -17.97 -6.78 -41.62
CA ILE A 13 -18.14 -6.52 -40.17
C ILE A 13 -16.87 -6.94 -39.42
N ALA A 14 -16.36 -8.15 -39.68
CA ALA A 14 -15.15 -8.65 -39.04
C ALA A 14 -13.94 -7.76 -39.34
N ALA A 15 -13.82 -7.27 -40.58
CA ALA A 15 -12.79 -6.32 -40.97
C ALA A 15 -12.92 -4.99 -40.20
N GLY A 16 -14.13 -4.44 -40.07
CA GLY A 16 -14.37 -3.23 -39.28
C GLY A 16 -14.01 -3.40 -37.81
N ILE A 17 -14.38 -4.54 -37.20
CA ILE A 17 -14.04 -4.87 -35.81
C ILE A 17 -12.52 -5.01 -35.65
N ALA A 18 -11.85 -5.72 -36.56
CA ALA A 18 -10.41 -5.92 -36.52
C ALA A 18 -9.65 -4.58 -36.61
N ILE A 19 -10.07 -3.69 -37.52
CA ILE A 19 -9.48 -2.36 -37.66
C ILE A 19 -9.76 -1.50 -36.43
N GLY A 20 -10.99 -1.53 -35.90
CA GLY A 20 -11.38 -0.80 -34.69
C GLY A 20 -10.55 -1.23 -33.47
N LEU A 21 -10.44 -2.54 -33.22
CA LEU A 21 -9.63 -3.10 -32.13
C LEU A 21 -8.15 -2.74 -32.29
N TYR A 22 -7.61 -2.89 -33.50
CA TYR A 22 -6.23 -2.52 -33.79
C TYR A 22 -5.98 -1.03 -33.51
N TYR A 23 -6.90 -0.16 -33.93
CA TYR A 23 -6.79 1.27 -33.70
C TYR A 23 -6.85 1.59 -32.20
N THR A 24 -7.83 1.03 -31.47
CA THR A 24 -7.93 1.26 -30.02
C THR A 24 -6.74 0.72 -29.24
N TRP A 25 -6.16 -0.41 -29.62
CA TRP A 25 -5.09 -1.04 -28.82
C TRP A 25 -3.70 -0.51 -29.18
N MET A 26 -3.43 -0.22 -30.44
CA MET A 26 -2.09 0.18 -30.90
C MET A 26 -1.90 1.70 -30.96
N VAL A 27 -2.96 2.48 -31.24
CA VAL A 27 -2.84 3.94 -31.41
C VAL A 27 -3.08 4.68 -30.10
N ASN A 28 -4.08 4.26 -29.32
CA ASN A 28 -4.39 4.81 -28.01
C ASN A 28 -4.51 3.68 -26.98
N PRO A 29 -3.39 3.01 -26.62
CA PRO A 29 -3.44 2.02 -25.57
C PRO A 29 -4.10 2.63 -24.33
N VAL A 30 -5.00 1.88 -23.69
CA VAL A 30 -5.52 2.24 -22.36
C VAL A 30 -4.29 2.33 -21.46
N ASN A 31 -3.87 3.56 -21.20
CA ASN A 31 -2.96 3.83 -20.12
C ASN A 31 -3.84 3.67 -18.87
N TYR A 32 -3.61 2.58 -18.14
CA TYR A 32 -3.94 2.56 -16.72
C TYR A 32 -2.99 3.58 -16.10
N VAL A 33 -3.34 4.87 -16.20
CA VAL A 33 -2.70 5.91 -15.41
C VAL A 33 -2.86 5.45 -13.98
N ASP A 34 -1.72 5.24 -13.33
CA ASP A 34 -1.59 4.67 -12.00
C ASP A 34 -2.69 5.23 -11.09
N ALA A 35 -3.73 4.44 -10.83
CA ALA A 35 -4.78 4.81 -9.90
C ALA A 35 -4.17 4.74 -8.51
N THR A 36 -3.39 5.76 -8.17
CA THR A 36 -2.79 5.90 -6.86
C THR A 36 -3.89 6.09 -5.84
N PHE A 37 -3.70 5.62 -4.61
CA PHE A 37 -4.69 5.71 -3.52
C PHE A 37 -5.20 7.16 -3.29
N PHE A 38 -4.46 8.17 -3.73
CA PHE A 38 -4.87 9.57 -3.67
C PHE A 38 -5.99 9.93 -4.64
N ASP A 39 -6.00 9.36 -5.86
CA ASP A 39 -6.99 9.63 -6.93
C ASP A 39 -8.35 8.97 -6.64
N LEU A 40 -8.44 8.22 -5.55
CA LEU A 40 -9.66 7.57 -5.12
C LEU A 40 -10.73 8.62 -4.79
N ARG A 41 -11.94 8.38 -5.28
CA ARG A 41 -13.08 9.23 -4.96
C ARG A 41 -13.41 9.10 -3.46
N GLN A 42 -13.98 10.16 -2.88
CA GLN A 42 -14.18 10.30 -1.44
C GLN A 42 -15.02 9.16 -0.82
N ASP A 43 -15.95 8.59 -1.59
CA ASP A 43 -16.73 7.40 -1.21
C ASP A 43 -15.84 6.19 -0.95
N TYR A 44 -14.94 5.88 -1.87
CA TYR A 44 -14.01 4.76 -1.73
C TYR A 44 -12.92 5.00 -0.67
N LYS A 45 -12.55 6.27 -0.42
CA LYS A 45 -11.66 6.60 0.71
C LYS A 45 -12.34 6.27 2.03
N ALA A 46 -13.63 6.61 2.16
CA ALA A 46 -14.42 6.27 3.34
C ALA A 46 -14.53 4.74 3.53
N ASP A 47 -14.76 3.98 2.45
CA ASP A 47 -14.78 2.52 2.49
C ASP A 47 -13.43 1.92 2.95
N TYR A 48 -12.30 2.49 2.49
CA TYR A 48 -10.97 2.06 2.92
C TYR A 48 -10.73 2.36 4.40
N VAL A 49 -11.10 3.55 4.87
CA VAL A 49 -10.95 3.91 6.28
C VAL A 49 -11.81 3.02 7.16
N LEU A 50 -13.03 2.68 6.74
CA LEU A 50 -13.88 1.72 7.44
C LEU A 50 -13.21 0.34 7.56
N MET A 51 -12.64 -0.17 6.47
CA MET A 51 -11.87 -1.43 6.51
C MET A 51 -10.71 -1.35 7.51
N VAL A 52 -10.00 -0.22 7.56
CA VAL A 52 -8.93 -0.03 8.53
C VAL A 52 -9.47 0.04 9.97
N ALA A 53 -10.64 0.64 10.19
CA ALA A 53 -11.32 0.69 11.48
C ALA A 53 -11.74 -0.71 11.96
N GLU A 54 -12.28 -1.53 11.06
CA GLU A 54 -12.61 -2.93 11.37
C GLU A 54 -11.37 -3.74 11.75
N ILE A 55 -10.25 -3.57 11.04
CA ILE A 55 -9.01 -4.27 11.42
C ILE A 55 -8.51 -3.76 12.77
N TYR A 56 -8.62 -2.46 13.07
CA TYR A 56 -8.23 -1.92 14.37
C TYR A 56 -9.11 -2.44 15.52
N ASP A 57 -10.41 -2.58 15.31
CA ASP A 57 -11.34 -3.16 16.30
C ASP A 57 -10.98 -4.62 16.62
N ASN A 58 -10.62 -5.41 15.60
CA ASN A 58 -10.18 -6.79 15.78
C ASN A 58 -8.75 -6.91 16.32
N GLU A 59 -7.85 -6.03 15.91
CA GLU A 59 -6.43 -6.01 16.26
C GLU A 59 -5.96 -4.55 16.51
N PRO A 60 -6.01 -4.05 17.75
CA PRO A 60 -5.85 -2.63 18.08
C PRO A 60 -4.39 -2.14 18.07
N VAL A 61 -3.66 -2.39 16.99
CA VAL A 61 -2.26 -1.95 16.82
C VAL A 61 -2.22 -0.60 16.11
N LEU A 62 -2.27 0.48 16.89
CA LEU A 62 -2.40 1.85 16.38
C LEU A 62 -1.32 2.24 15.36
N LEU A 63 -0.05 1.88 15.60
CA LEU A 63 1.03 2.19 14.66
C LEU A 63 0.79 1.58 13.27
N GLN A 64 0.30 0.34 13.22
CA GLN A 64 -0.05 -0.32 11.95
C GLN A 64 -1.25 0.36 11.29
N THR A 65 -2.24 0.74 12.09
CA THR A 65 -3.41 1.49 11.62
C THR A 65 -3.01 2.84 11.02
N MET A 66 -2.17 3.62 11.70
CA MET A 66 -1.65 4.89 11.19
C MET A 66 -0.87 4.70 9.87
N MET A 67 -0.01 3.68 9.79
CA MET A 67 0.71 3.36 8.54
C MET A 67 -0.23 2.96 7.40
N ARG A 68 -1.38 2.35 7.69
CA ARG A 68 -2.40 2.03 6.67
C ARG A 68 -3.13 3.29 6.23
N LEU A 69 -3.51 4.17 7.14
CA LEU A 69 -4.19 5.44 6.82
C LEU A 69 -3.29 6.39 6.02
N ASP A 70 -1.99 6.41 6.32
CA ASP A 70 -1.00 7.23 5.59
C ASP A 70 -0.94 6.92 4.09
N ARG A 71 -1.33 5.71 3.67
CA ARG A 71 -1.42 5.33 2.24
C ARG A 71 -2.43 6.16 1.45
N LEU A 72 -3.43 6.75 2.10
CA LEU A 72 -4.38 7.64 1.45
C LEU A 72 -3.75 8.99 1.06
N MET A 73 -2.55 9.29 1.57
CA MET A 73 -1.84 10.56 1.37
C MET A 73 -2.72 11.79 1.65
N GLU A 74 -3.60 11.67 2.65
CA GLU A 74 -4.32 12.83 3.16
C GLU A 74 -3.41 13.67 4.06
N THR A 75 -3.86 14.89 4.41
CA THR A 75 -3.09 15.81 5.26
C THR A 75 -2.63 15.16 6.57
N SER A 76 -3.47 14.29 7.15
CA SER A 76 -3.11 13.46 8.31
C SER A 76 -4.04 12.25 8.44
N PRO A 77 -3.66 11.21 9.20
CA PRO A 77 -4.54 10.08 9.52
C PRO A 77 -5.85 10.49 10.20
N GLU A 78 -5.82 11.50 11.07
CA GLU A 78 -6.99 12.06 11.74
C GLU A 78 -7.96 12.64 10.72
N THR A 79 -7.45 13.47 9.79
CA THR A 79 -8.25 14.08 8.72
C THR A 79 -8.92 13.02 7.84
N ALA A 80 -8.21 11.91 7.55
CA ALA A 80 -8.78 10.80 6.80
C ALA A 80 -9.97 10.15 7.50
N VAL A 81 -9.90 9.98 8.81
CA VAL A 81 -11.01 9.41 9.60
C VAL A 81 -12.16 10.40 9.75
N GLU A 82 -11.87 11.68 10.00
CA GLU A 82 -12.90 12.74 10.06
C GLU A 82 -13.68 12.83 8.73
N ASN A 83 -12.98 12.82 7.60
CA ASN A 83 -13.59 12.82 6.27
C ASN A 83 -14.44 11.55 6.06
N ALA A 84 -13.94 10.38 6.49
CA ALA A 84 -14.70 9.13 6.41
C ALA A 84 -15.99 9.18 7.23
N ILE A 85 -15.98 9.75 8.44
CA ILE A 85 -17.19 9.91 9.27
C ILE A 85 -18.22 10.80 8.57
N VAL A 86 -17.78 11.93 8.00
CA VAL A 86 -18.66 12.84 7.25
C VAL A 86 -19.27 12.14 6.02
N ASN A 87 -18.46 11.39 5.28
CA ASN A 87 -18.90 10.64 4.10
C ASN A 87 -19.85 9.48 4.49
N ALA A 88 -19.58 8.76 5.58
CA ALA A 88 -20.42 7.67 6.08
C ALA A 88 -21.87 8.10 6.34
N GLY A 89 -22.04 9.31 6.90
CA GLY A 89 -23.37 9.90 7.09
C GLY A 89 -24.10 10.25 5.78
N GLN A 90 -23.36 10.64 4.74
CA GLN A 90 -23.92 10.94 3.42
C GLN A 90 -24.25 9.68 2.62
N LEU A 91 -23.44 8.63 2.78
CA LEU A 91 -23.56 7.35 2.07
C LEU A 91 -24.54 6.38 2.74
N GLY A 92 -24.97 6.68 3.97
CA GLY A 92 -25.95 5.88 4.70
C GLY A 92 -25.37 4.58 5.26
N TYR A 93 -24.15 4.64 5.80
CA TYR A 93 -23.51 3.51 6.46
C TYR A 93 -24.33 3.00 7.66
N SER A 94 -24.12 1.74 8.04
CA SER A 94 -24.82 1.20 9.19
C SER A 94 -24.37 1.88 10.48
N GLN A 95 -25.22 1.84 11.51
CA GLN A 95 -24.88 2.43 12.81
C GLN A 95 -23.60 1.81 13.39
N HIS A 96 -23.42 0.50 13.20
CA HIS A 96 -22.23 -0.22 13.67
C HIS A 96 -20.95 0.29 12.98
N ASP A 97 -20.97 0.47 11.66
CA ASP A 97 -19.82 0.95 10.89
C ASP A 97 -19.43 2.38 11.29
N VAL A 98 -20.43 3.22 11.53
CA VAL A 98 -20.22 4.59 12.02
C VAL A 98 -19.61 4.58 13.43
N GLU A 99 -20.05 3.67 14.30
CA GLU A 99 -19.46 3.49 15.64
C GLU A 99 -17.99 3.06 15.57
N LEU A 100 -17.62 2.18 14.63
CA LEU A 100 -16.22 1.78 14.40
C LEU A 100 -15.36 2.97 13.96
N LEU A 101 -15.87 3.81 13.06
CA LEU A 101 -15.17 5.03 12.62
C LEU A 101 -14.96 6.02 13.77
N TYR A 102 -15.96 6.20 14.65
CA TYR A 102 -15.82 7.05 15.83
C TYR A 102 -14.82 6.50 16.85
N GLN A 103 -14.81 5.18 17.07
CA GLN A 103 -13.82 4.53 17.94
C GLN A 103 -12.41 4.71 17.40
N LEU A 104 -12.22 4.54 16.09
CA LEU A 104 -10.93 4.79 15.44
C LEU A 104 -10.52 6.27 15.59
N ASN A 105 -11.45 7.21 15.40
CA ASN A 105 -11.18 8.63 15.56
C ASN A 105 -10.73 9.00 16.98
N ASP A 106 -11.38 8.43 18.00
CA ASP A 106 -11.02 8.67 19.40
C ASP A 106 -9.64 8.09 19.75
N ALA A 107 -9.32 6.92 19.19
CA ALA A 107 -8.02 6.27 19.36
C ALA A 107 -6.86 7.08 18.75
N ILE A 108 -7.06 7.66 17.56
CA ILE A 108 -6.04 8.49 16.90
C ILE A 108 -5.97 9.88 17.56
N GLY A 109 -7.11 10.45 17.96
CA GLY A 109 -7.23 11.77 18.60
C GLY A 109 -6.60 11.90 20.00
N GLY A 110 -6.08 10.81 20.58
CA GLY A 110 -5.21 10.85 21.75
C GLY A 110 -5.82 10.37 23.07
N ASN A 111 -6.97 9.70 23.08
CA ASN A 111 -7.52 9.05 24.28
C ASN A 111 -6.94 7.64 24.48
N LEU A 112 -5.61 7.53 24.58
CA LEU A 112 -4.93 6.24 24.81
C LEU A 112 -4.63 6.05 26.29
N ILE A 113 -5.58 5.48 27.02
CA ILE A 113 -5.22 4.65 28.16
C ILE A 113 -4.96 3.24 27.60
N ASP A 114 -3.69 2.97 27.29
CA ASP A 114 -3.07 1.65 27.36
C ASP A 114 -3.73 0.49 26.57
N GLN A 115 -3.30 0.23 25.34
CA GLN A 115 -3.15 -1.14 24.81
C GLN A 115 -1.97 -1.24 23.82
N GLY A 116 -0.79 -1.61 24.33
CA GLY A 116 0.10 -2.49 23.55
C GLY A 116 1.37 -1.91 22.95
N LEU A 117 1.66 -0.61 23.05
CA LEU A 117 3.03 -0.13 22.83
C LEU A 117 3.81 -0.22 24.15
N ASP A 118 4.01 -1.44 24.64
CA ASP A 118 5.15 -1.67 25.52
C ASP A 118 6.39 -1.41 24.65
N SER A 119 7.09 -0.31 24.91
CA SER A 119 8.35 0.05 24.24
C SER A 119 9.42 -1.06 24.32
N ASN A 120 9.22 -2.08 25.16
CA ASN A 120 10.05 -3.28 25.26
C ASN A 120 9.51 -4.51 24.49
N GLN A 121 8.35 -4.46 23.83
CA GLN A 121 7.88 -5.55 22.99
C GLN A 121 8.20 -5.25 21.52
N PRO A 122 9.01 -6.07 20.84
CA PRO A 122 9.25 -5.90 19.42
C PRO A 122 7.92 -6.06 18.66
N LEU A 123 7.76 -5.27 17.59
CA LEU A 123 6.65 -5.38 16.65
C LEU A 123 6.45 -6.86 16.28
N LYS A 124 5.35 -7.46 16.73
CA LYS A 124 4.99 -8.81 16.31
C LYS A 124 4.55 -8.75 14.86
N PHE A 125 5.42 -9.19 13.96
CA PHE A 125 5.02 -9.53 12.60
C PHE A 125 4.08 -10.73 12.70
N ASN A 126 2.79 -10.51 12.47
CA ASN A 126 1.84 -11.58 12.20
C ASN A 126 1.85 -11.81 10.68
N PRO A 127 2.67 -12.73 10.15
CA PRO A 127 2.62 -13.04 8.73
C PRO A 127 1.19 -13.45 8.36
N PRO A 128 0.72 -13.15 7.14
CA PRO A 128 -0.47 -13.82 6.63
C PRO A 128 -0.30 -15.32 6.86
N ASN A 129 -1.33 -16.01 7.35
CA ASN A 129 -1.28 -17.46 7.52
C ASN A 129 -1.09 -18.10 6.14
N LEU A 130 0.17 -18.28 5.75
CA LEU A 130 0.60 -19.01 4.57
C LEU A 130 0.48 -20.49 4.92
N GLU A 131 -0.73 -20.95 5.26
CA GLU A 131 -1.03 -22.38 5.20
C GLU A 131 -0.63 -22.79 3.79
N SER A 132 0.40 -23.62 3.72
CA SER A 132 1.13 -23.87 2.51
C SER A 132 0.19 -24.53 1.50
N THR A 133 -0.50 -23.73 0.69
CA THR A 133 -1.06 -24.20 -0.55
C THR A 133 0.16 -24.48 -1.42
N SER A 134 0.65 -25.72 -1.32
CA SER A 134 1.76 -26.22 -2.12
C SER A 134 1.32 -26.17 -3.58
N LEU A 135 1.69 -25.10 -4.28
CA LEU A 135 1.64 -25.08 -5.73
C LEU A 135 2.60 -26.18 -6.22
N PRO A 136 2.22 -27.01 -7.21
CA PRO A 136 3.15 -27.99 -7.76
C PRO A 136 4.32 -27.26 -8.42
N VAL A 137 5.52 -27.42 -7.86
CA VAL A 137 6.77 -26.88 -8.40
C VAL A 137 7.09 -27.64 -9.69
N LEU A 138 6.71 -27.09 -10.85
CA LEU A 138 7.00 -27.69 -12.16
C LEU A 138 8.41 -27.35 -12.66
N TRP A 139 9.15 -26.49 -11.97
CA TRP A 139 10.51 -26.11 -12.33
C TRP A 139 11.34 -25.91 -11.06
N THR A 140 12.28 -26.83 -10.79
CA THR A 140 13.30 -26.64 -9.76
C THR A 140 14.54 -26.07 -10.43
N PRO A 141 14.91 -24.79 -10.19
CA PRO A 141 16.21 -24.30 -10.64
C PRO A 141 17.32 -25.04 -9.89
N THR A 142 18.35 -25.46 -10.63
CA THR A 142 19.51 -26.19 -10.12
C THR A 142 20.21 -25.37 -9.02
N PRO A 143 20.70 -25.97 -7.92
CA PRO A 143 21.23 -25.25 -6.75
C PRO A 143 22.36 -24.23 -7.00
N GLU A 144 23.02 -24.27 -8.16
CA GLU A 144 24.10 -23.33 -8.51
C GLU A 144 23.62 -21.94 -8.95
N GLU A 145 22.35 -21.76 -9.35
CA GLU A 145 21.86 -20.47 -9.84
C GLU A 145 21.35 -19.56 -8.71
N ILE A 146 21.14 -20.10 -7.50
CA ILE A 146 20.36 -19.41 -6.47
C ILE A 146 21.12 -18.23 -5.83
N ASN A 147 22.45 -18.12 -5.88
CA ASN A 147 23.15 -16.96 -5.29
C ASN A 147 24.58 -16.73 -5.83
N PRO A 148 24.83 -15.75 -6.72
CA PRO A 148 26.21 -15.36 -7.06
C PRO A 148 26.92 -14.57 -5.93
N PHE A 149 26.20 -14.20 -4.86
CA PHE A 149 26.71 -13.32 -3.80
C PHE A 149 27.15 -14.05 -2.52
N LEU A 150 26.93 -15.35 -2.37
CA LEU A 150 27.31 -16.08 -1.16
C LEU A 150 28.82 -16.35 -1.03
N ASN A 151 29.60 -16.22 -2.10
CA ASN A 151 31.05 -16.43 -2.10
C ASN A 151 31.88 -15.14 -1.97
N GLN A 152 31.25 -13.98 -1.81
CA GLN A 152 31.98 -12.77 -1.45
C GLN A 152 32.14 -12.74 0.07
N GLY A 153 33.23 -13.33 0.57
CA GLY A 153 33.64 -13.15 1.95
C GLY A 153 33.70 -11.65 2.25
N VAL A 154 32.91 -11.20 3.22
CA VAL A 154 32.92 -9.81 3.70
C VAL A 154 34.32 -9.51 4.20
N GLN A 155 35.13 -8.84 3.37
CA GLN A 155 36.40 -8.27 3.81
C GLN A 155 36.04 -7.17 4.83
N PRO A 156 36.59 -7.18 6.06
CA PRO A 156 36.41 -6.08 6.99
C PRO A 156 37.00 -4.82 6.35
N VAL A 157 36.16 -3.89 5.92
CA VAL A 157 36.62 -2.54 5.57
C VAL A 157 37.08 -1.91 6.89
N ALA A 158 38.38 -1.63 7.00
CA ALA A 158 38.92 -0.92 8.15
C ALA A 158 38.17 0.41 8.34
N PRO A 159 37.89 0.84 9.58
CA PRO A 159 37.23 2.13 9.81
C PRO A 159 38.02 3.25 9.13
N PRO A 160 37.35 4.26 8.56
CA PRO A 160 38.02 5.38 7.94
C PRO A 160 38.95 6.04 8.97
N VAL A 161 40.21 6.22 8.61
CA VAL A 161 41.19 6.97 9.40
C VAL A 161 40.59 8.35 9.66
N ALA A 162 40.42 8.72 10.92
CA ALA A 162 39.99 10.06 11.28
C ALA A 162 40.97 11.08 10.69
N ASP A 163 40.48 11.93 9.79
CA ASP A 163 41.24 13.09 9.32
C ASP A 163 41.40 14.07 10.50
N PRO A 164 42.63 14.33 10.97
CA PRO A 164 42.85 15.23 12.10
C PRO A 164 42.63 16.71 11.74
N THR A 165 42.21 17.05 10.50
CA THR A 165 42.08 18.44 10.04
C THR A 165 40.64 18.95 9.92
N ILE A 166 39.63 18.18 10.30
CA ILE A 166 38.27 18.73 10.43
C ILE A 166 38.13 19.43 11.78
N ASP A 167 38.43 20.73 11.79
CA ASP A 167 38.00 21.66 12.82
C ASP A 167 36.48 21.62 12.91
N ASN A 168 35.97 21.04 13.99
CA ASN A 168 34.55 20.87 14.24
C ASN A 168 33.95 22.24 14.65
N PRO A 169 33.12 22.92 13.83
CA PRO A 169 32.74 24.32 14.07
C PRO A 169 31.68 24.51 15.18
N PHE A 170 31.44 23.49 16.01
CA PHE A 170 30.36 23.47 17.01
C PHE A 170 30.84 23.20 18.45
N VAL A 171 32.12 23.43 18.76
CA VAL A 171 32.68 23.20 20.11
C VAL A 171 33.29 24.47 20.72
N ASP A 172 32.58 25.60 20.71
CA ASP A 172 32.79 26.62 21.76
C ASP A 172 31.51 27.42 22.04
N GLY A 173 30.94 27.22 23.22
CA GLY A 173 29.69 27.86 23.63
C GLY A 173 28.98 27.15 24.77
N GLY A 174 29.68 26.92 25.89
CA GLY A 174 29.06 26.29 27.05
C GLY A 174 29.97 26.06 28.25
N GLY A 175 30.80 27.05 28.61
CA GLY A 175 31.61 27.04 29.83
C GLY A 175 31.00 27.94 30.91
N ASN A 176 30.55 27.32 32.00
CA ASN A 176 30.05 27.94 33.24
C ASN A 176 31.21 28.56 34.05
N GLY A 177 31.02 29.79 34.54
CA GLY A 177 31.92 30.54 35.41
C GLY A 177 31.39 31.92 35.74
#